data_AF-A0A314XJ90-F1
#
_entry.id   AF-A0A314XJ90-F1
#
_cell.length_a   1.000
_cell.length_b   1.000
_cell.length_c   1.000
_cell.angle_alpha   90.00
_cell.angle_beta   90.00
_cell.angle_gamma   90.00
#
_symmetry.space_group_name_H-M   'P 1'
#
loop_
_entity.id
_entity.type
_entity.pdbx_description
1 polymer ?
#
loop_
_entity_poly.entity_id
_entity_poly.type
_entity_poly.pdbx_seq_one_letter_code
_entity_poly.pdbx_strand_id
1 'polypeptide(L)'
;MRWRQQLHQSSPLTQFLPLPEGALCLIAATAFCAEYLLFYFHSTTHKGLEGYYHILLVLLIGLCILSTVAGALLPTSFPIDLCSGIAMTLQGLWFYQTAFTLYGPMMPDGCLLKDDMISCHPVDNEVRGELLANFQFFVMVLGVLIAVVGGYGFVASRFGHSDLKRLRAV
;
A
#
# COMPACT_ATOMS: atom_id res chain seq x y z
N MET A 1 13.80 16.87 8.00
CA MET A 1 15.06 17.20 7.30
C MET A 1 16.29 16.52 7.93
N ARG A 2 16.49 16.52 9.26
CA ARG A 2 17.71 15.95 9.90
C ARG A 2 17.80 14.41 9.90
N TRP A 3 16.67 13.70 9.86
CA TRP A 3 16.63 12.23 9.84
C TRP A 3 17.01 11.58 8.51
N ARG A 4 16.84 12.28 7.38
CA ARG A 4 17.12 11.73 6.04
C ARG A 4 18.62 11.65 5.73
N GLN A 5 19.42 12.57 6.27
CA GLN A 5 20.88 12.52 6.17
C GLN A 5 21.52 11.46 7.09
N GLN A 6 20.93 11.17 8.26
CA GLN A 6 21.48 10.18 9.20
C GLN A 6 21.24 8.73 8.76
N LEU A 7 20.14 8.46 8.04
CA LEU A 7 19.89 7.15 7.40
C LEU A 7 20.81 6.89 6.19
N HIS A 8 21.35 7.94 5.56
CA HIS A 8 22.28 7.82 4.43
C HIS A 8 23.61 7.17 4.85
N GLN A 9 23.95 7.19 6.14
CA GLN A 9 25.22 6.72 6.67
C GLN A 9 25.16 5.27 7.20
N SER A 10 23.98 4.63 7.24
CA SER A 10 23.77 3.35 7.93
C SER A 10 23.09 2.26 7.10
N SER A 11 22.94 2.43 5.78
CA SER A 11 22.46 1.35 4.90
C SER A 11 23.63 0.67 4.20
N PRO A 12 23.95 -0.61 4.47
CA PRO A 12 25.06 -1.30 3.81
C PRO A 12 24.91 -1.41 2.28
N LEU A 13 23.71 -1.15 1.75
CA LEU A 13 23.39 -1.19 0.33
C LEU A 13 23.83 0.07 -0.45
N THR A 14 23.95 1.24 0.20
CA THR A 14 24.41 2.48 -0.45
C THR A 14 25.91 2.54 -0.68
N GLN A 15 26.68 1.66 -0.03
CA GLN A 15 28.13 1.55 -0.25
C GLN A 15 28.48 0.92 -1.61
N PHE A 16 27.59 0.09 -2.18
CA PHE A 16 27.87 -0.67 -3.40
C PHE A 16 27.38 0.01 -4.69
N LEU A 17 26.41 0.92 -4.62
CA LEU A 17 25.91 1.68 -5.78
C LEU A 17 25.47 3.09 -5.31
N PRO A 18 26.29 4.14 -5.50
CA PRO A 18 25.92 5.52 -5.19
C PRO A 18 24.94 6.03 -6.24
N LEU A 19 23.69 5.59 -6.18
CA LEU A 19 22.65 6.09 -7.07
C LEU A 19 22.06 7.39 -6.50
N PRO A 20 21.92 8.45 -7.30
CA PRO A 20 21.25 9.68 -6.88
C PRO A 20 19.82 9.38 -6.45
N GLU A 21 19.31 10.08 -5.44
CA GLU A 21 18.01 9.81 -4.80
C GLU A 21 16.83 9.81 -5.82
N GLY A 22 16.92 10.63 -6.87
CA GLY A 22 15.98 10.62 -7.98
C GLY A 22 16.00 9.34 -8.83
N ALA A 23 17.15 8.66 -8.95
CA ALA A 23 17.25 7.39 -9.66
C ALA A 23 16.59 6.24 -8.88
N LEU A 24 16.65 6.23 -7.55
CA LEU A 24 15.91 5.26 -6.74
C LEU A 24 14.40 5.46 -6.88
N CYS A 25 13.91 6.71 -6.85
CA CYS A 25 12.49 7.00 -7.08
C CYS A 25 12.04 6.57 -8.49
N LEU A 26 12.87 6.77 -9.52
CA LEU A 26 12.59 6.32 -10.88
C LEU A 26 12.57 4.79 -11.01
N ILE A 27 13.53 4.09 -10.39
CA ILE A 27 13.55 2.62 -10.38
C ILE A 27 12.33 2.07 -9.66
N ALA A 28 11.99 2.63 -8.49
CA ALA A 28 10.79 2.25 -7.75
C ALA A 28 9.51 2.50 -8.56
N ALA A 29 9.40 3.68 -9.19
CA ALA A 29 8.27 4.01 -10.07
C ALA A 29 8.19 3.05 -11.27
N THR A 30 9.34 2.64 -11.82
CA THR A 30 9.41 1.68 -12.93
C THR A 30 9.00 0.28 -12.48
N ALA A 31 9.42 -0.15 -11.30
CA ALA A 31 9.01 -1.41 -10.70
C ALA A 31 7.49 -1.46 -10.45
N PHE A 32 6.93 -0.40 -9.87
CA PHE A 32 5.47 -0.28 -9.70
C PHE A 32 4.74 -0.21 -11.05
N CYS A 33 5.32 0.43 -12.07
CA CYS A 33 4.73 0.46 -13.41
C CYS A 33 4.75 -0.92 -14.08
N ALA A 34 5.84 -1.68 -13.92
CA ALA A 34 5.91 -3.06 -14.40
C ALA A 34 4.90 -3.96 -13.69
N GLU A 35 4.77 -3.81 -12.38
CA GLU A 35 3.76 -4.51 -11.57
C GLU A 35 2.33 -4.15 -11.98
N TYR A 36 2.06 -2.86 -12.20
CA TYR A 36 0.77 -2.37 -12.72
C TYR A 36 0.42 -3.03 -14.05
N LEU A 37 1.37 -3.06 -15.01
CA LEU A 37 1.13 -3.66 -16.32
C LEU A 37 0.89 -5.16 -16.22
N LEU A 38 1.65 -5.87 -15.37
CA LEU A 38 1.48 -7.30 -15.15
C LEU A 38 0.07 -7.60 -14.62
N PHE A 39 -0.38 -6.91 -13.57
CA PHE A 39 -1.72 -7.11 -13.04
C PHE A 39 -2.82 -6.60 -13.96
N TYR A 40 -2.57 -5.55 -14.75
CA TYR A 40 -3.54 -5.06 -15.72
C TYR A 40 -3.79 -6.10 -16.82
N PHE A 41 -2.73 -6.66 -17.41
CA PHE A 41 -2.88 -7.71 -18.43
C PHE A 41 -3.45 -9.00 -17.85
N HIS A 42 -3.07 -9.37 -16.63
CA HIS A 42 -3.69 -10.49 -15.93
C HIS A 42 -5.18 -10.22 -15.70
N SER A 43 -5.55 -9.07 -15.15
CA SER A 43 -6.94 -8.68 -14.85
C SER A 43 -7.83 -8.61 -16.09
N THR A 44 -7.30 -8.25 -17.27
CA THR A 44 -8.11 -8.22 -18.51
C THR A 44 -8.54 -9.60 -19.00
N THR A 45 -7.86 -10.66 -18.56
CA THR A 45 -8.16 -12.06 -18.93
C THR A 45 -9.25 -12.66 -18.05
N HIS A 46 -9.44 -12.16 -16.82
CA HIS A 46 -10.44 -12.68 -15.87
C HIS A 46 -11.70 -11.81 -15.85
N LYS A 47 -12.88 -12.44 -15.99
CA LYS A 47 -14.20 -11.77 -15.94
C LYS A 47 -14.89 -12.18 -14.63
N GLY A 48 -15.39 -11.22 -13.85
CA GLY A 48 -16.14 -11.44 -12.60
C GLY A 48 -15.43 -10.93 -11.34
N LEU A 49 -15.65 -11.60 -10.21
CA LEU A 49 -15.14 -11.21 -8.87
C LEU A 49 -13.61 -11.03 -8.82
N GLU A 50 -12.85 -11.90 -9.48
CA GLU A 50 -11.39 -11.82 -9.55
C GLU A 50 -10.89 -10.52 -10.19
N GLY A 51 -11.52 -10.14 -11.30
CA GLY A 51 -11.22 -8.88 -11.97
C GLY A 51 -11.49 -7.66 -11.08
N TYR A 52 -12.52 -7.71 -10.23
CA TYR A 52 -12.84 -6.63 -9.31
C TYR A 52 -11.74 -6.41 -8.26
N TYR A 53 -11.23 -7.48 -7.65
CA TYR A 53 -10.11 -7.40 -6.70
C TYR A 53 -8.84 -6.88 -7.36
N HIS A 54 -8.55 -7.33 -8.59
CA HIS A 54 -7.40 -6.86 -9.35
C HIS A 54 -7.52 -5.38 -9.75
N ILE A 55 -8.71 -4.89 -10.14
CA ILE A 55 -8.93 -3.47 -10.44
C ILE A 55 -8.63 -2.60 -9.21
N LEU A 56 -9.09 -2.99 -8.02
CA LEU A 56 -8.75 -2.29 -6.78
C LEU A 56 -7.23 -2.27 -6.58
N LEU A 57 -6.55 -3.39 -6.80
CA LEU A 57 -5.10 -3.50 -6.67
C LEU A 57 -4.33 -2.56 -7.62
N VAL A 58 -4.77 -2.51 -8.88
CA VAL A 58 -4.23 -1.63 -9.92
C VAL A 58 -4.42 -0.15 -9.54
N LEU A 59 -5.56 0.21 -8.92
CA LEU A 59 -5.81 1.56 -8.40
C LEU A 59 -4.80 1.92 -7.30
N LEU A 60 -4.54 1.02 -6.35
CA LEU A 60 -3.55 1.24 -5.29
C LEU A 60 -2.13 1.42 -5.84
N ILE A 61 -1.73 0.59 -6.82
CA ILE A 61 -0.42 0.74 -7.47
C ILE A 61 -0.33 2.10 -8.17
N GLY A 62 -1.39 2.54 -8.86
CA GLY A 62 -1.46 3.87 -9.46
C GLY A 62 -1.26 4.98 -8.43
N LEU A 63 -1.88 4.86 -7.24
CA LEU A 63 -1.69 5.80 -6.14
C LEU A 63 -0.26 5.80 -5.59
N CYS A 64 0.40 4.63 -5.52
CA CYS A 64 1.81 4.52 -5.16
C CYS A 64 2.72 5.23 -6.18
N ILE A 65 2.46 5.06 -7.48
CA ILE A 65 3.21 5.74 -8.54
C ILE A 65 3.04 7.26 -8.42
N LEU A 66 1.79 7.74 -8.29
CA LEU A 66 1.52 9.17 -8.12
C LEU A 66 2.20 9.74 -6.87
N SER A 67 2.18 9.02 -5.75
CA SER A 67 2.81 9.44 -4.50
C SER A 67 4.34 9.44 -4.61
N THR A 68 4.92 8.47 -5.32
CA THR A 68 6.38 8.39 -5.57
C THR A 68 6.84 9.52 -6.47
N VAL A 69 6.09 9.81 -7.53
CA VAL A 69 6.36 10.94 -8.44
C VAL A 69 6.19 12.27 -7.71
N ALA A 70 5.13 12.43 -6.91
CA ALA A 70 4.92 13.62 -6.10
C ALA A 70 6.03 13.83 -5.07
N GLY A 71 6.52 12.76 -4.43
CA GLY A 71 7.66 12.80 -3.51
C GLY A 71 8.98 13.16 -4.22
N ALA A 72 9.16 12.73 -5.47
CA ALA A 72 10.30 13.12 -6.29
C ALA A 72 10.26 14.61 -6.70
N LEU A 73 9.07 15.14 -6.97
CA LEU A 73 8.88 16.56 -7.35
C LEU A 73 8.89 17.51 -6.13
N LEU A 74 8.45 17.03 -4.96
CA LEU A 74 8.31 17.81 -3.72
C LEU A 74 9.00 17.11 -2.54
N PRO A 75 10.35 17.06 -2.51
CA PRO A 75 11.12 16.34 -1.47
C PRO A 75 11.08 16.99 -0.08
N THR A 76 10.32 18.07 0.10
CA THR A 76 10.38 18.94 1.29
C THR A 76 9.28 18.70 2.32
N SER A 77 8.32 17.83 2.04
CA SER A 77 7.14 17.67 2.91
C SER A 77 7.04 16.27 3.54
N PHE A 78 7.22 16.24 4.87
CA PHE A 78 6.94 15.08 5.72
C PHE A 78 5.58 14.38 5.45
N PRO A 79 4.46 15.11 5.19
CA PRO A 79 3.21 14.44 4.88
C PRO A 79 3.23 13.64 3.57
N ILE A 80 4.02 14.04 2.56
CA ILE A 80 4.12 13.30 1.30
C ILE A 80 4.85 11.97 1.50
N ASP A 81 5.94 11.96 2.28
CA ASP A 81 6.64 10.71 2.64
C ASP A 81 5.75 9.78 3.48
N LEU A 82 4.93 10.35 4.38
CA LEU A 82 4.01 9.57 5.18
C LEU A 82 2.89 8.98 4.31
N CYS A 83 2.33 9.77 3.39
CA CYS A 83 1.33 9.30 2.42
C CYS A 83 1.87 8.20 1.51
N SER A 84 3.11 8.33 1.01
CA SER A 84 3.69 7.29 0.15
C SER A 84 3.91 5.98 0.91
N GLY A 85 4.36 6.04 2.18
CA GLY A 85 4.44 4.87 3.05
C GLY A 85 3.07 4.23 3.33
N ILE A 86 2.03 5.03 3.57
CA ILE A 86 0.66 4.55 3.76
C ILE A 86 0.15 3.87 2.49
N ALA A 87 0.36 4.48 1.32
CA ALA A 87 -0.05 3.90 0.04
C ALA A 87 0.67 2.56 -0.23
N MET A 88 1.98 2.49 0.01
CA MET A 88 2.77 1.25 -0.15
C MET A 88 2.32 0.14 0.80
N THR A 89 2.06 0.47 2.06
CA THR A 89 1.58 -0.52 3.04
C THR A 89 0.18 -1.04 2.71
N LEU A 90 -0.73 -0.15 2.31
CA LEU A 90 -2.06 -0.54 1.83
C LEU A 90 -1.97 -1.42 0.57
N GLN A 91 -1.10 -1.09 -0.36
CA GLN A 91 -0.91 -1.86 -1.59
C GLN A 91 -0.43 -3.29 -1.29
N GLY A 92 0.59 -3.44 -0.44
CA GLY A 92 1.08 -4.76 -0.04
C GLY A 92 0.08 -5.59 0.77
N LEU A 93 -0.64 -4.96 1.71
CA LEU A 93 -1.68 -5.63 2.50
C LEU A 93 -2.84 -6.09 1.62
N TRP A 94 -3.27 -5.26 0.68
CA TRP A 94 -4.32 -5.59 -0.26
C TRP A 94 -3.92 -6.74 -1.18
N PHE A 95 -2.67 -6.76 -1.66
CA PHE A 95 -2.15 -7.87 -2.46
C PHE A 95 -2.17 -9.18 -1.69
N TYR A 96 -1.69 -9.18 -0.45
CA TYR A 96 -1.69 -10.37 0.40
C TYR A 96 -3.12 -10.86 0.70
N GLN A 97 -4.03 -9.94 1.03
CA GLN A 97 -5.43 -10.24 1.26
C GLN A 97 -6.09 -10.83 0.02
N THR A 98 -5.87 -10.23 -1.15
CA THR A 98 -6.43 -10.68 -2.43
C THR A 98 -5.98 -12.11 -2.73
N ALA A 99 -4.70 -12.41 -2.55
CA ALA A 99 -4.17 -13.76 -2.73
C ALA A 99 -4.85 -14.77 -1.79
N PHE A 100 -5.04 -14.43 -0.52
CA PHE A 100 -5.69 -15.33 0.44
C PHE A 100 -7.20 -15.48 0.22
N THR A 101 -7.88 -14.44 -0.27
CA THR A 101 -9.31 -14.46 -0.56
C THR A 101 -9.63 -15.26 -1.83
N LEU A 102 -8.84 -15.10 -2.90
CA LEU A 102 -9.08 -15.80 -4.17
C LEU A 102 -8.54 -17.23 -4.16
N TYR A 103 -7.34 -17.43 -3.61
CA TYR A 103 -6.61 -18.71 -3.70
C TYR A 103 -6.48 -19.43 -2.36
N GLY A 104 -7.02 -18.86 -1.28
CA GLY A 104 -7.00 -19.44 0.06
C GLY A 104 -8.36 -19.94 0.54
N PRO A 105 -8.45 -20.41 1.80
CA PRO A 105 -9.67 -20.99 2.37
C PRO A 105 -10.78 -19.97 2.66
N MET A 106 -10.54 -18.68 2.36
CA MET A 106 -11.48 -17.58 2.63
C MET A 106 -12.34 -17.24 1.40
N MET A 107 -12.34 -18.12 0.39
CA MET A 107 -13.13 -17.97 -0.83
C MET A 107 -14.63 -17.96 -0.52
N PRO A 108 -15.41 -16.99 -1.04
CA PRO A 108 -16.85 -16.91 -0.77
C PRO A 108 -17.61 -18.12 -1.32
N ASP A 109 -18.57 -18.62 -0.53
CA ASP A 109 -19.41 -19.75 -0.88
C ASP A 109 -20.17 -19.51 -2.20
N GLY A 110 -20.03 -20.42 -3.15
CA GLY A 110 -20.67 -20.35 -4.47
C GLY A 110 -19.79 -19.81 -5.60
N CYS A 111 -18.53 -19.49 -5.32
CA CYS A 111 -17.50 -19.25 -6.32
C CYS A 111 -16.62 -20.51 -6.48
N LEU A 112 -16.40 -20.94 -7.72
CA LEU A 112 -15.57 -22.09 -8.03
C LEU A 112 -14.46 -21.67 -9.00
N LEU A 113 -13.24 -22.12 -8.73
CA LEU A 113 -12.12 -22.03 -9.66
C LEU A 113 -12.31 -23.12 -10.72
N LYS A 114 -12.66 -22.74 -11.95
CA LYS A 114 -12.84 -23.67 -13.07
C LYS A 114 -11.95 -23.22 -14.23
N ASP A 115 -11.01 -24.07 -14.61
CA ASP A 115 -10.04 -23.81 -15.69
C ASP A 115 -9.34 -22.45 -15.54
N ASP A 116 -8.76 -22.21 -14.36
CA ASP A 116 -8.07 -20.97 -13.96
C ASP A 116 -8.96 -19.70 -13.94
N MET A 117 -10.27 -19.81 -14.13
CA MET A 117 -11.20 -18.68 -13.99
C MET A 117 -12.11 -18.87 -12.79
N ILE A 118 -12.17 -17.86 -11.92
CA ILE A 118 -13.13 -17.82 -10.80
C ILE A 118 -14.50 -17.44 -11.36
N SER A 119 -15.42 -18.39 -11.39
CA SER A 119 -16.81 -18.17 -11.80
C SER A 119 -17.73 -18.35 -10.61
N CYS A 120 -18.48 -17.30 -10.28
CA CYS A 120 -19.49 -17.32 -9.22
C CYS A 120 -20.88 -17.48 -9.86
N HIS A 121 -21.65 -18.46 -9.39
CA HIS A 121 -23.02 -18.67 -9.86
C HIS A 121 -23.94 -18.90 -8.67
N PRO A 122 -25.10 -18.21 -8.55
CA PRO A 122 -25.68 -17.13 -9.39
C PRO A 122 -25.02 -15.73 -9.24
N VAL A 123 -25.41 -14.77 -10.10
CA VAL A 123 -24.95 -13.35 -10.11
C VAL A 123 -25.06 -12.65 -8.74
N ASP A 124 -26.03 -13.03 -7.92
CA ASP A 124 -26.20 -12.44 -6.57
C ASP A 124 -24.99 -12.69 -5.66
N ASN A 125 -24.22 -13.75 -5.91
CA ASN A 125 -23.00 -14.05 -5.17
C ASN A 125 -21.82 -13.16 -5.61
N GLU A 126 -21.80 -12.70 -6.86
CA GLU A 126 -20.80 -11.77 -7.37
C GLU A 126 -20.95 -10.41 -6.69
N VAL A 127 -22.17 -9.87 -6.64
CA VAL A 127 -22.47 -8.59 -5.96
C VAL A 127 -22.13 -8.65 -4.47
N ARG A 128 -22.38 -9.79 -3.81
CA ARG A 128 -21.99 -10.00 -2.41
C ARG A 128 -20.47 -10.03 -2.23
N GLY A 129 -19.75 -10.66 -3.15
CA GLY A 129 -18.29 -10.68 -3.15
C GLY A 129 -17.68 -9.30 -3.37
N GLU A 130 -18.25 -8.49 -4.28
CA GLU A 130 -17.84 -7.10 -4.51
C GLU A 130 -18.09 -6.22 -3.28
N LEU A 131 -19.27 -6.38 -2.64
CA LEU A 131 -19.58 -5.65 -1.40
C LEU A 131 -18.62 -6.03 -0.26
N LEU A 132 -18.31 -7.32 -0.12
CA LEU A 132 -17.34 -7.80 0.86
C LEU A 132 -15.94 -7.24 0.58
N ALA A 133 -15.53 -7.18 -0.68
CA ALA A 133 -14.26 -6.59 -1.10
C ALA A 133 -14.18 -5.11 -0.70
N ASN A 134 -15.23 -4.33 -0.98
CA ASN A 134 -15.31 -2.93 -0.59
C ASN A 134 -15.25 -2.76 0.93
N PHE A 135 -16.01 -3.56 1.67
CA PHE A 135 -15.99 -3.52 3.12
C PHE A 135 -14.60 -3.82 3.68
N GLN A 136 -13.95 -4.89 3.20
CA GLN A 136 -12.59 -5.26 3.58
C GLN A 136 -11.60 -4.14 3.27
N PHE A 137 -11.74 -3.51 2.10
CA PHE A 137 -10.91 -2.39 1.68
C PHE A 137 -11.06 -1.19 2.62
N PHE A 138 -12.29 -0.78 2.91
CA PHE A 138 -12.55 0.35 3.82
C PHE A 138 -12.05 0.08 5.24
N VAL A 139 -12.25 -1.14 5.76
CA VAL A 139 -11.75 -1.53 7.08
C VAL A 139 -10.22 -1.48 7.11
N MET A 140 -9.55 -1.97 6.06
CA MET A 140 -8.09 -1.94 5.94
C MET A 140 -7.57 -0.49 5.89
N VAL A 141 -8.17 0.37 5.06
CA VAL A 141 -7.82 1.80 4.98
C VAL A 141 -7.98 2.48 6.33
N LEU A 142 -9.12 2.28 6.99
CA LEU A 142 -9.40 2.88 8.30
C LEU A 142 -8.44 2.35 9.37
N GLY A 143 -8.13 1.05 9.37
CA GLY A 143 -7.16 0.43 10.27
C GLY A 143 -5.75 1.03 10.12
N VAL A 144 -5.27 1.20 8.88
CA VAL A 144 -3.97 1.84 8.61
C VAL A 144 -3.97 3.30 9.06
N LEU A 145 -5.03 4.05 8.77
CA LEU A 145 -5.14 5.45 9.21
C LEU A 145 -5.14 5.58 10.74
N ILE A 146 -5.90 4.73 11.44
CA ILE A 146 -5.89 4.68 12.91
C ILE A 146 -4.51 4.31 13.45
N ALA A 147 -3.83 3.33 12.84
CA ALA A 147 -2.48 2.94 13.25
C ALA A 147 -1.48 4.09 13.08
N VAL A 148 -1.57 4.85 11.99
CA VAL A 148 -0.72 6.03 11.75
C VAL A 148 -1.01 7.14 12.75
N VAL A 149 -2.28 7.51 12.92
CA VAL A 149 -2.70 8.56 13.86
C VAL A 149 -2.37 8.17 15.30
N GLY A 150 -2.64 6.92 15.67
CA GLY A 150 -2.32 6.36 16.98
C GLY A 150 -0.81 6.30 17.22
N GLY A 151 -0.03 5.88 16.23
CA GLY A 151 1.43 5.89 16.29
C GLY A 151 1.99 7.30 16.45
N TYR A 152 1.51 8.26 15.65
CA TYR A 152 1.88 9.66 15.76
C TYR A 152 1.50 10.25 17.13
N GLY A 153 0.28 9.99 17.60
CA GLY A 153 -0.19 10.40 18.93
C GLY A 153 0.61 9.78 20.07
N PHE A 154 0.99 8.50 19.95
CA PHE A 154 1.84 7.82 20.93
C PHE A 154 3.23 8.45 20.99
N VAL A 155 3.86 8.70 19.84
CA VAL A 155 5.15 9.40 19.78
C VAL A 155 5.02 10.81 20.35
N ALA A 156 4.00 11.57 19.95
CA ALA A 156 3.76 12.92 20.45
C ALA A 156 3.53 12.94 21.97
N SER A 157 2.78 11.99 22.52
CA SER A 157 2.51 11.90 23.96
C SER A 157 3.75 11.52 24.77
N ARG A 158 4.64 10.65 24.24
CA ARG A 158 5.87 10.26 24.95
C ARG A 158 7.00 11.29 24.84
N PHE A 159 7.20 11.86 23.66
CA PHE A 159 8.27 12.85 23.43
C PHE A 159 7.84 14.27 23.84
N GLY A 160 6.58 14.64 23.64
CA GLY A 160 6.02 15.91 24.15
C GLY A 160 6.06 16.01 25.68
N HIS A 161 5.84 14.89 26.40
CA HIS A 161 6.05 14.84 27.86
C HIS A 161 7.53 15.04 28.26
N SER A 162 8.46 14.63 27.40
CA SER A 162 9.90 14.70 27.67
C SER A 162 10.39 16.14 27.53
N ASP A 163 9.94 16.85 26.49
CA ASP A 163 10.27 18.27 26.29
C ASP A 163 9.59 19.17 27.33
N LEU A 164 8.35 18.89 27.74
CA LEU A 164 7.68 19.62 28.83
C LEU A 164 8.38 19.44 30.19
N LYS A 165 8.87 18.24 30.50
CA LYS A 165 9.68 18.00 31.71
C LYS A 165 11.02 18.73 31.66
N ARG A 166 11.65 18.80 30.49
CA ARG A 166 12.93 19.49 30.27
C ARG A 166 12.78 21.01 30.35
N LEU A 167 11.66 21.57 29.89
CA LEU A 167 11.33 23.00 30.01
C LEU A 167 10.97 23.43 31.44
N ARG A 168 10.49 22.50 32.29
CA ARG A 168 10.20 22.77 33.72
C ARG A 168 11.44 22.62 34.61
N ALA A 169 12.52 22.02 34.10
CA ALA A 169 13.75 21.77 34.85
C ALA A 169 14.85 22.82 34.61
N VAL A 170 14.57 23.85 33.80
CA VAL A 170 15.39 25.05 33.58
C VAL A 170 14.69 26.23 34.23
#